data_AF-A0A0D9X6U4-F1
#
_entry.id   AF-A0A0D9X6U4-F1
#
_cell.length_a   1.000
_cell.length_b   1.000
_cell.length_c   1.000
_cell.angle_alpha   90.00
_cell.angle_beta   90.00
_cell.angle_gamma   90.00
#
_symmetry.space_group_name_H-M   'P 1'
#
loop_
_entity.id
_entity.type
_entity.pdbx_description
1 polymer ?
#
loop_
_entity_poly.entity_id
_entity_poly.type
_entity_poly.pdbx_seq_one_letter_code
_entity_poly.pdbx_strand_id
1 'polypeptide(L)'
;MAIFLVWMASLVLICFTSYVFQPFTDTNRRLPPGPRPLPLIGNLLDIAGGELPHRSLTRLARGHGPLMTVRLGTAGVTIVASSPATIREVLRTHNGSLAGRRPPDVWRGAGDDDNSVVVLPQRRKWRRIGAEHLLSPGLLDGGRRLRTLLHDAILRLVGRVSEVAAGAPVEVGRIVFAALADLQ
;
A
#
# COMPACT_ATOMS: atom_id res chain seq x y z
N MET A 1 38.48 6.16 -23.62
CA MET A 1 37.39 7.15 -23.75
C MET A 1 36.36 6.78 -24.81
N ALA A 2 36.74 6.38 -26.03
CA ALA A 2 35.78 6.09 -27.11
C ALA A 2 34.74 5.01 -26.76
N ILE A 3 35.16 3.90 -26.13
CA ILE A 3 34.24 2.83 -25.69
C ILE A 3 33.18 3.37 -24.73
N PHE A 4 33.59 4.15 -23.72
CA PHE A 4 32.67 4.75 -22.75
C PHE A 4 31.62 5.66 -23.41
N LEU A 5 32.02 6.46 -24.40
CA LEU A 5 31.08 7.30 -25.16
C LEU A 5 30.07 6.48 -25.96
N VAL A 6 30.50 5.36 -26.55
CA VAL A 6 29.60 4.44 -27.28
C VAL A 6 28.57 3.83 -26.33
N TRP A 7 28.98 3.40 -25.13
CA TRP A 7 28.05 2.89 -24.11
C TRP A 7 27.07 3.94 -23.60
N MET A 8 27.53 5.18 -23.40
CA MET A 8 26.64 6.27 -22.99
C MET A 8 25.64 6.62 -24.09
N ALA A 9 26.08 6.70 -25.35
CA ALA A 9 25.20 6.99 -26.48
C ALA A 9 24.16 5.88 -26.70
N SER A 10 24.56 4.60 -26.55
CA SER A 10 23.63 3.48 -26.67
C SER A 10 22.59 3.48 -25.54
N LEU A 11 23.00 3.76 -24.31
CA LEU A 11 22.08 3.86 -23.17
C LEU A 11 21.05 4.98 -23.36
N VAL A 12 21.49 6.16 -23.83
CA VAL A 12 20.59 7.28 -24.15
C VAL A 12 19.62 6.90 -25.26
N LEU A 13 20.09 6.23 -26.32
CA LEU A 13 19.23 5.78 -27.41
C LEU A 13 18.18 4.76 -26.92
N ILE A 14 18.55 3.82 -26.04
CA ILE A 14 17.64 2.85 -25.44
C ILE A 14 16.60 3.55 -24.55
N CYS A 15 17.02 4.49 -23.72
CA CYS A 15 16.12 5.29 -22.89
C CYS A 15 15.14 6.12 -23.74
N PHE A 16 15.63 6.73 -24.82
CA PHE A 16 14.81 7.54 -25.72
C PHE A 16 13.79 6.69 -26.48
N THR A 17 14.24 5.61 -27.13
CA THR A 17 13.35 4.69 -27.86
C THR A 17 12.31 4.08 -26.93
N SER A 18 12.70 3.59 -25.76
CA SER A 18 11.75 3.05 -24.79
C SER A 18 10.70 4.10 -24.38
N TYR A 19 11.11 5.34 -24.08
CA TYR A 19 10.17 6.41 -23.74
C TYR A 19 9.16 6.72 -24.86
N VAL A 20 9.61 6.73 -26.13
CA VAL A 20 8.76 7.02 -27.29
C VAL A 20 7.81 5.87 -27.65
N PHE A 21 8.28 4.62 -27.56
CA PHE A 21 7.49 3.44 -27.98
C PHE A 21 6.56 2.91 -26.88
N GLN A 22 6.80 3.24 -25.60
CA GLN A 22 5.96 2.81 -24.48
C GLN A 22 4.44 3.04 -24.64
N PRO A 23 3.94 4.23 -25.04
CA PRO A 23 2.49 4.45 -25.18
C PRO A 23 1.83 3.52 -26.20
N PHE A 24 2.55 3.14 -27.28
CA PHE A 24 2.07 2.17 -28.24
C PHE A 24 1.94 0.77 -27.63
N THR A 25 2.92 0.38 -26.81
CA THR A 25 2.88 -0.91 -26.10
C THR A 25 1.74 -0.98 -25.08
N ASP A 26 1.45 0.12 -24.38
CA ASP A 26 0.38 0.20 -23.39
C ASP A 26 -1.00 0.12 -24.03
N THR A 27 -1.17 0.79 -25.18
CA THR A 27 -2.39 0.74 -25.97
C THR A 27 -2.65 -0.69 -26.47
N ASN A 28 -1.62 -1.37 -26.99
CA ASN A 28 -1.75 -2.75 -27.47
C ASN A 28 -2.11 -3.73 -26.33
N ARG A 29 -1.67 -3.44 -25.10
CA ARG A 29 -2.00 -4.20 -23.89
C ARG A 29 -3.34 -3.82 -23.25
N ARG A 30 -4.08 -2.87 -23.83
CA ARG A 30 -5.37 -2.37 -23.33
C ARG A 30 -5.28 -1.87 -21.88
N LEU A 31 -4.15 -1.25 -21.53
CA LEU A 31 -3.97 -0.69 -20.20
C LEU A 31 -4.77 0.61 -20.05
N PRO A 32 -5.32 0.90 -18.87
CA PRO A 32 -5.93 2.19 -18.57
C PRO A 32 -4.96 3.35 -18.86
N PRO A 33 -5.47 4.54 -19.17
CA PRO A 33 -4.64 5.73 -19.36
C PRO A 33 -3.79 6.03 -18.11
N GLY A 34 -2.70 6.75 -18.27
CA GLY A 34 -1.82 7.07 -17.14
C GLY A 34 -0.70 8.05 -17.49
N PRO A 35 0.02 8.56 -16.49
CA PRO A 35 1.18 9.41 -16.71
C PRO A 35 2.28 8.63 -17.46
N ARG A 36 2.95 9.31 -18.40
CA ARG A 36 4.02 8.68 -19.19
C ARG A 36 5.19 8.32 -18.27
N PRO A 37 5.56 7.04 -18.14
CA PRO A 37 6.62 6.62 -17.25
C PRO A 37 7.99 6.96 -17.82
N LEU A 38 8.94 7.36 -16.97
CA LEU A 38 10.34 7.49 -17.36
C LEU A 38 10.99 6.10 -17.54
N PRO A 39 11.98 5.95 -18.42
CA PRO A 39 12.75 4.71 -18.52
C PRO A 39 13.42 4.40 -17.18
N LEU A 40 13.43 3.11 -16.79
CA LEU A 40 13.98 2.55 -15.55
C LEU A 40 13.25 2.96 -14.24
N ILE A 41 12.98 4.25 -14.04
CA ILE A 41 12.39 4.79 -12.80
C ILE A 41 10.86 4.72 -12.80
N GLY A 42 10.23 4.76 -13.98
CA GLY A 42 8.78 4.83 -14.11
C GLY A 42 8.22 6.18 -13.65
N ASN A 43 7.16 6.16 -12.87
CA ASN A 43 6.47 7.31 -12.29
C ASN A 43 6.87 7.57 -10.83
N LEU A 44 7.98 6.98 -10.35
CA LEU A 44 8.40 7.18 -8.96
C LEU A 44 8.66 8.65 -8.64
N LEU A 45 9.21 9.43 -9.57
CA LEU A 45 9.45 10.86 -9.37
C LEU A 45 8.14 11.65 -9.20
N ASP A 46 7.09 11.28 -9.95
CA ASP A 46 5.77 11.91 -9.84
C ASP A 46 5.11 11.64 -8.47
N ILE A 47 5.46 10.52 -7.85
CA ILE A 47 4.86 10.04 -6.60
C ILE A 47 5.66 10.46 -5.37
N ALA A 48 6.99 10.36 -5.44
CA ALA A 48 7.92 10.58 -4.34
C ALA A 48 8.41 12.04 -4.22
N GLY A 49 8.04 12.93 -5.14
CA GLY A 49 8.53 14.30 -5.25
C GLY A 49 8.10 15.30 -4.16
N GLY A 50 7.73 14.87 -2.94
CA GLY A 50 7.56 15.75 -1.77
C GLY A 50 6.23 15.63 -1.01
N GLU A 51 5.18 15.09 -1.62
CA GLU A 51 3.91 14.79 -0.94
C GLU A 51 3.82 13.31 -0.54
N LEU A 52 2.89 12.99 0.37
CA LEU A 52 2.57 11.61 0.69
C LEU A 52 2.10 10.86 -0.58
N PRO A 53 2.55 9.61 -0.82
CA PRO A 53 2.28 8.90 -2.08
C PRO A 53 0.81 8.86 -2.50
N HIS A 54 -0.11 8.68 -1.54
CA HIS A 54 -1.54 8.63 -1.82
C HIS A 54 -2.11 10.00 -2.28
N ARG A 55 -1.53 11.12 -1.85
CA ARG A 55 -1.92 12.46 -2.32
C ARG A 55 -1.44 12.70 -3.74
N SER A 56 -0.19 12.33 -4.03
CA SER A 56 0.35 12.34 -5.40
C SER A 56 -0.50 11.51 -6.35
N LEU A 57 -0.87 10.29 -5.96
CA LEU A 57 -1.76 9.43 -6.75
C LEU A 57 -3.16 10.04 -6.95
N THR A 58 -3.73 10.67 -5.92
CA THR A 58 -5.02 11.37 -6.03
C THR A 58 -4.95 12.52 -7.04
N ARG A 59 -3.86 13.30 -7.02
CA ARG A 59 -3.62 14.38 -7.98
C ARG A 59 -3.49 13.85 -9.41
N LEU A 60 -2.73 12.77 -9.62
CA LEU A 60 -2.60 12.12 -10.92
C LEU A 60 -3.95 11.58 -11.43
N ALA A 61 -4.77 10.99 -10.55
CA ALA A 61 -6.09 10.46 -10.91
C ALA A 61 -7.06 11.56 -11.40
N ARG A 62 -6.90 12.81 -10.96
CA ARG A 62 -7.71 13.93 -11.49
C ARG A 62 -7.41 14.22 -12.96
N GLY A 63 -6.17 14.00 -13.41
CA GLY A 63 -5.76 14.23 -14.80
C GLY A 63 -5.93 13.02 -15.72
N HIS A 64 -5.74 11.81 -15.19
CA HIS A 64 -5.76 10.57 -15.98
C HIS A 64 -7.04 9.74 -15.83
N GLY A 65 -7.90 10.09 -14.87
CA GLY A 65 -9.16 9.42 -14.61
C GLY A 65 -9.13 8.48 -13.41
N PRO A 66 -10.30 7.90 -13.07
CA PRO A 66 -10.50 7.15 -11.82
C PRO A 66 -9.85 5.76 -11.84
N LEU A 67 -9.47 5.25 -13.01
CA LEU A 67 -8.71 4.01 -13.17
C LEU A 67 -7.51 4.34 -14.07
N MET A 68 -6.31 4.30 -13.52
CA MET A 68 -5.11 4.70 -14.24
C MET A 68 -3.95 3.73 -14.07
N THR A 69 -3.02 3.75 -15.02
CA THR A 69 -1.80 2.95 -15.01
C THR A 69 -0.62 3.77 -14.52
N VAL A 70 0.14 3.22 -13.58
CA VAL A 70 1.37 3.81 -13.02
C VAL A 70 2.46 2.76 -13.03
N ARG A 71 3.71 3.13 -13.34
CA ARG A 71 4.85 2.21 -13.24
C ARG A 71 5.77 2.59 -12.10
N LEU A 72 6.14 1.61 -11.27
CA LEU A 72 6.98 1.85 -10.09
C LEU A 72 8.35 1.19 -10.31
N GLY A 73 9.29 1.92 -10.90
CA GLY A 73 10.61 1.40 -11.23
C GLY A 73 10.55 0.10 -12.03
N THR A 74 11.32 -0.89 -11.59
CA THR A 74 11.36 -2.24 -12.16
C THR A 74 10.25 -3.16 -11.63
N ALA A 75 9.47 -2.76 -10.62
CA ALA A 75 8.36 -3.54 -10.07
C ALA A 75 7.18 -3.68 -11.06
N GLY A 76 7.23 -2.94 -12.17
CA GLY A 76 6.35 -3.10 -13.32
C GLY A 76 5.09 -2.24 -13.25
N VAL A 77 4.03 -2.74 -13.89
CA VAL A 77 2.76 -2.04 -14.09
C VAL A 77 1.88 -2.17 -12.84
N THR A 78 1.41 -1.03 -12.33
CA THR A 78 0.46 -0.92 -11.21
C THR A 78 -0.80 -0.20 -11.67
N ILE A 79 -1.96 -0.76 -11.34
CA ILE A 79 -3.25 -0.13 -11.64
C ILE A 79 -3.75 0.56 -10.37
N VAL A 80 -4.14 1.83 -10.50
CA VAL A 80 -4.64 2.65 -9.40
C VAL A 80 -6.12 2.95 -9.62
N ALA A 81 -6.95 2.56 -8.65
CA ALA A 81 -8.37 2.85 -8.61
C ALA A 81 -8.65 3.95 -7.57
N SER A 82 -9.28 5.04 -8.00
CA SER A 82 -9.44 6.27 -7.19
C SER A 82 -10.89 6.73 -7.05
N SER A 83 -11.88 5.96 -7.52
CA SER A 83 -13.30 6.27 -7.36
C SER A 83 -14.08 5.16 -6.66
N PRO A 84 -15.16 5.47 -5.92
CA PRO A 84 -15.98 4.44 -5.28
C PRO A 84 -16.49 3.37 -6.25
N ALA A 85 -16.86 3.77 -7.47
CA ALA A 85 -17.34 2.84 -8.51
C ALA A 85 -16.23 1.87 -8.97
N THR A 86 -15.04 2.38 -9.29
CA THR A 86 -13.90 1.55 -9.72
C THR A 86 -13.41 0.65 -8.59
N ILE A 87 -13.34 1.17 -7.37
CA ILE A 87 -12.97 0.40 -6.18
C ILE A 87 -13.98 -0.72 -5.92
N ARG A 88 -15.29 -0.44 -6.05
CA ARG A 88 -16.33 -1.47 -5.91
C ARG A 88 -16.15 -2.58 -6.95
N GLU A 89 -15.86 -2.23 -8.20
CA GLU A 89 -15.65 -3.20 -9.27
C GLU A 89 -14.45 -4.10 -9.00
N VAL A 90 -13.33 -3.51 -8.58
CA VAL A 90 -12.10 -4.24 -8.21
C VAL A 90 -12.31 -5.16 -6.99
N LEU A 91 -12.88 -4.63 -5.91
CA LEU A 91 -12.96 -5.31 -4.62
C LEU A 91 -14.18 -6.23 -4.45
N ARG A 92 -15.23 -6.08 -5.27
CA ARG A 92 -16.41 -6.95 -5.22
C ARG A 92 -16.52 -7.84 -6.45
N THR A 93 -16.56 -7.25 -7.64
CA THR A 93 -16.83 -7.99 -8.89
C THR A 93 -15.63 -8.85 -9.29
N HIS A 94 -14.42 -8.30 -9.21
CA HIS A 94 -13.18 -8.97 -9.63
C HIS A 94 -12.26 -9.39 -8.47
N ASN A 95 -12.79 -9.46 -7.25
CA ASN A 95 -11.99 -9.78 -6.08
C ASN A 95 -11.26 -11.13 -6.21
N GLY A 96 -11.91 -12.15 -6.78
CA GLY A 96 -11.33 -13.49 -6.89
C GLY A 96 -10.03 -13.54 -7.70
N SER A 97 -9.93 -12.76 -8.79
CA SER A 97 -8.73 -12.69 -9.63
C SER A 97 -7.71 -11.65 -9.15
N LEU A 98 -8.15 -10.63 -8.41
CA LEU A 98 -7.32 -9.51 -7.97
C LEU A 98 -6.92 -9.55 -6.49
N ALA A 99 -7.37 -10.55 -5.73
CA ALA A 99 -7.04 -10.69 -4.30
C ALA A 99 -5.59 -11.13 -4.04
N GLY A 100 -4.81 -11.45 -5.07
CA GLY A 100 -3.40 -11.78 -4.94
C GLY A 100 -2.59 -10.59 -4.44
N ARG A 101 -1.71 -10.82 -3.46
CA ARG A 101 -0.82 -9.79 -2.88
C ARG A 101 0.61 -10.01 -3.35
N ARG A 102 1.32 -8.91 -3.61
CA ARG A 102 2.77 -8.92 -3.87
C ARG A 102 3.44 -8.32 -2.62
N PRO A 103 3.98 -9.15 -1.71
CA PRO A 103 4.68 -8.62 -0.55
C PRO A 103 5.96 -7.90 -0.98
N PRO A 104 6.37 -6.84 -0.27
CA PRO A 104 7.71 -6.28 -0.43
C PRO A 104 8.77 -7.34 -0.11
N ASP A 105 9.93 -7.29 -0.77
CA ASP A 105 11.01 -8.26 -0.56
C ASP A 105 11.51 -8.29 0.90
N VAL A 106 11.38 -7.16 1.62
CA VAL A 106 11.68 -7.07 3.05
C VAL A 106 10.89 -8.09 3.87
N TRP A 107 9.66 -8.41 3.49
CA TRP A 107 8.81 -9.36 4.21
C TRP A 107 9.24 -10.81 3.96
N ARG A 108 9.89 -11.08 2.82
CA ARG A 108 10.45 -12.41 2.52
C ARG A 108 11.66 -12.73 3.39
N GLY A 109 12.48 -11.72 3.68
CA GLY A 109 13.66 -11.87 4.54
C GLY A 109 13.33 -12.29 5.98
N ALA A 110 12.12 -11.98 6.46
CA ALA A 110 11.64 -12.36 7.79
C ALA A 110 10.89 -13.71 7.83
N GLY A 111 10.63 -14.34 6.67
CA GLY A 111 9.79 -15.54 6.57
C GLY A 111 8.29 -15.26 6.81
N ASP A 112 7.88 -13.99 6.74
CA ASP A 112 6.50 -13.54 6.97
C ASP A 112 5.61 -13.73 5.75
N ASP A 113 6.17 -13.89 4.55
CA ASP A 113 5.39 -14.04 3.32
C ASP A 113 4.59 -15.35 3.26
N ASP A 114 5.10 -16.41 3.90
CA ASP A 114 4.44 -17.72 3.99
C ASP A 114 3.61 -17.93 5.27
N ASN A 115 3.77 -17.06 6.28
CA ASN A 115 3.15 -17.23 7.59
C ASN A 115 2.19 -16.11 7.97
N SER A 116 2.24 -14.97 7.27
CA SER A 116 1.36 -13.84 7.52
C SER A 116 0.01 -14.01 6.82
N VAL A 117 -1.03 -13.91 7.62
CA VAL A 117 -2.42 -13.66 7.19
C VAL A 117 -2.53 -12.53 6.16
N VAL A 118 -1.65 -11.52 6.26
CA VAL A 118 -1.67 -10.33 5.42
C VAL A 118 -1.01 -10.57 4.05
N VAL A 119 -0.24 -11.64 3.85
CA VAL A 119 0.44 -11.89 2.57
C VAL A 119 -0.04 -13.16 1.89
N LEU A 120 -0.45 -14.14 2.68
CA LEU A 120 -0.90 -15.43 2.19
C LEU A 120 -1.93 -15.29 1.06
N PRO A 121 -1.79 -16.04 -0.04
CA PRO A 121 -2.80 -16.08 -1.09
C PRO A 121 -4.17 -16.38 -0.49
N GLN A 122 -5.24 -15.80 -1.03
CA GLN A 122 -6.61 -16.08 -0.58
C GLN A 122 -6.94 -17.57 -0.76
N ARG A 123 -6.59 -18.38 0.25
CA ARG A 123 -6.90 -19.80 0.37
C ARG A 123 -7.95 -19.97 1.46
N ARG A 124 -8.64 -21.11 1.44
CA ARG A 124 -9.62 -21.50 2.48
C ARG A 124 -9.08 -21.30 3.92
N LYS A 125 -7.77 -21.44 4.13
CA LYS A 125 -7.06 -21.23 5.40
C LYS A 125 -7.26 -19.81 5.99
N TRP A 126 -7.17 -18.74 5.20
CA TRP A 126 -7.38 -17.37 5.70
C TRP A 126 -8.81 -17.14 6.15
N ARG A 127 -9.78 -17.47 5.30
CA ARG A 127 -11.21 -17.34 5.62
C ARG A 127 -11.58 -18.12 6.88
N ARG A 128 -10.96 -19.28 7.06
CA ARG A 128 -11.12 -20.13 8.25
C ARG A 128 -10.57 -19.45 9.50
N ILE A 129 -9.32 -18.99 9.49
CA ILE A 129 -8.70 -18.28 10.64
C ILE A 129 -9.49 -17.02 11.00
N GLY A 130 -9.88 -16.23 9.99
CA GLY A 130 -10.69 -15.03 10.19
C GLY A 130 -12.02 -15.33 10.85
N ALA A 131 -12.81 -16.26 10.31
CA ALA A 131 -14.15 -16.55 10.79
C ALA A 131 -14.20 -17.37 12.10
N GLU A 132 -13.29 -18.34 12.27
CA GLU A 132 -13.31 -19.27 13.41
C GLU A 132 -12.59 -18.72 14.63
N HIS A 133 -11.58 -17.87 14.46
CA HIS A 133 -10.73 -17.41 15.56
C HIS A 133 -10.73 -15.89 15.76
N LEU A 134 -10.46 -15.12 14.70
CA LEU A 134 -10.25 -13.66 14.85
C LEU A 134 -11.53 -12.83 14.90
N LEU A 135 -12.59 -13.29 14.25
CA LEU A 135 -13.89 -12.60 14.12
C LEU A 135 -15.04 -13.55 14.47
N SER A 136 -14.78 -14.54 15.32
CA SER A 136 -15.82 -15.49 15.74
C SER A 136 -16.88 -14.77 16.57
N PRO A 137 -18.16 -15.18 16.49
CA PRO A 137 -19.21 -14.64 17.34
C PRO A 137 -18.86 -14.73 18.82
N GLY A 138 -18.19 -15.81 19.27
CA GLY A 138 -17.72 -15.92 20.65
C GLY A 138 -16.73 -14.82 21.09
N LEU A 139 -15.89 -14.31 20.18
CA LEU A 139 -14.99 -13.19 20.47
C LEU A 139 -15.71 -11.83 20.36
N LEU A 140 -16.63 -11.70 19.40
CA LEU A 140 -17.40 -10.48 19.16
C LEU A 140 -18.51 -10.25 20.21
N ASP A 141 -19.27 -11.30 20.52
CA ASP A 141 -20.33 -11.34 21.53
C ASP A 141 -19.77 -11.53 22.96
N GLY A 142 -18.67 -12.29 23.10
CA GLY A 142 -17.90 -12.41 24.34
C GLY A 142 -17.00 -11.20 24.63
N GLY A 143 -17.16 -10.12 23.84
CA GLY A 143 -16.42 -8.87 23.90
C GLY A 143 -16.44 -8.16 25.25
N ARG A 144 -17.10 -8.69 26.30
CA ARG A 144 -16.98 -8.16 27.68
C ARG A 144 -15.53 -8.11 28.14
N ARG A 145 -14.74 -9.16 27.90
CA ARG A 145 -13.32 -9.23 28.32
C ARG A 145 -12.43 -8.31 27.50
N LEU A 146 -12.61 -8.27 26.18
CA LEU A 146 -11.88 -7.34 25.33
C LEU A 146 -12.28 -5.89 25.62
N ARG A 147 -13.57 -5.62 25.88
CA ARG A 147 -14.09 -4.30 26.21
C ARG A 147 -13.58 -3.84 27.57
N THR A 148 -13.52 -4.70 28.59
CA THR A 148 -12.89 -4.32 29.87
C THR A 148 -11.40 -4.08 29.71
N LEU A 149 -10.66 -4.92 28.97
CA LEU A 149 -9.24 -4.70 28.71
C LEU A 149 -8.96 -3.40 27.96
N LEU A 150 -9.73 -3.11 26.90
CA LEU A 150 -9.64 -1.86 26.15
C LEU A 150 -10.06 -0.67 27.03
N HIS A 151 -11.12 -0.81 27.83
CA HIS A 151 -11.55 0.23 28.76
C HIS A 151 -10.47 0.56 29.79
N ASP A 152 -9.89 -0.45 30.44
CA ASP A 152 -8.80 -0.28 31.39
C ASP A 152 -7.55 0.32 30.73
N ALA A 153 -7.22 -0.11 29.50
CA ALA A 153 -6.11 0.45 28.74
C ALA A 153 -6.33 1.93 28.38
N ILE A 154 -7.56 2.30 28.00
CA ILE A 154 -7.95 3.69 27.75
C ILE A 154 -7.86 4.51 29.03
N LEU A 155 -8.37 4.02 30.16
CA LEU A 155 -8.28 4.72 31.45
C LEU A 155 -6.82 4.92 31.88
N ARG A 156 -5.96 3.91 31.73
CA ARG A 156 -4.51 4.02 31.97
C ARG A 156 -3.85 5.05 31.05
N LEU A 157 -4.24 5.08 29.77
CA LEU A 157 -3.76 6.05 28.81
C LEU A 157 -4.19 7.48 29.20
N VAL A 158 -5.46 7.69 29.54
CA VAL A 158 -5.97 9.00 29.98
C VAL A 158 -5.29 9.45 31.26
N GLY A 159 -5.06 8.56 32.23
CA GLY A 159 -4.31 8.85 33.45
C GLY A 159 -2.88 9.31 33.14
N ARG A 160 -2.15 8.56 32.30
CA ARG A 160 -0.81 8.94 31.83
C ARG A 160 -0.80 10.28 31.10
N VAL A 161 -1.79 10.56 30.24
CA VAL A 161 -1.90 11.85 29.56
C VAL A 161 -2.12 12.96 30.59
N SER A 162 -2.98 12.75 31.58
CA SER A 162 -3.26 13.74 32.63
C SER A 162 -2.01 14.05 33.49
N GLU A 163 -1.25 13.03 33.87
CA GLU A 163 -0.01 13.18 34.64
C GLU A 163 1.09 13.87 33.84
N VAL A 164 1.27 13.48 32.58
CA VAL A 164 2.30 14.03 31.69
C VAL A 164 1.94 15.43 31.21
N ALA A 165 0.63 15.72 31.06
CA ALA A 165 0.18 17.04 30.65
C ALA A 165 0.55 18.08 31.70
N ALA A 166 0.19 17.92 32.97
CA ALA A 166 0.51 18.90 34.02
C ALA A 166 0.33 20.40 33.60
N GLY A 167 -0.61 20.69 32.68
CA GLY A 167 -0.84 22.02 32.09
C GLY A 167 -0.05 22.36 30.81
N ALA A 168 0.84 21.49 30.34
CA ALA A 168 1.64 21.62 29.13
C ALA A 168 1.07 20.81 27.94
N PRO A 169 1.37 21.21 26.69
CA PRO A 169 0.96 20.46 25.51
C PRO A 169 1.64 19.09 25.43
N VAL A 170 0.87 18.07 25.05
CA VAL A 170 1.32 16.68 24.99
C VAL A 170 1.16 16.10 23.59
N GLU A 171 2.17 15.35 23.15
CA GLU A 171 2.13 14.60 21.89
C GLU A 171 1.31 13.31 22.05
N VAL A 172 0.01 13.39 21.75
CA VAL A 172 -0.94 12.28 21.90
C VAL A 172 -0.51 11.02 21.13
N GLY A 173 0.04 11.18 19.92
CA GLY A 173 0.47 10.07 19.08
C GLY A 173 1.47 9.15 19.76
N ARG A 174 2.45 9.73 20.47
CA ARG A 174 3.48 8.97 21.20
C ARG A 174 2.88 8.16 22.35
N ILE A 175 1.91 8.74 23.07
CA ILE A 175 1.29 8.08 24.22
C ILE A 175 0.35 6.96 23.78
N VAL A 176 -0.43 7.20 22.72
CA VAL A 176 -1.28 6.17 22.10
C VAL A 176 -0.44 5.03 21.59
N PHE A 177 0.67 5.32 20.88
CA PHE A 177 1.57 4.30 20.39
C PHE A 177 2.13 3.43 21.52
N ALA A 178 2.64 4.04 22.60
CA ALA A 178 3.15 3.31 23.75
C ALA A 178 2.07 2.43 24.43
N ALA A 179 0.85 2.95 24.61
CA ALA A 179 -0.22 2.17 25.22
C ALA A 179 -0.69 1.00 24.35
N LEU A 180 -0.66 1.16 23.02
CA LEU A 180 -0.96 0.07 22.09
C LEU A 180 0.12 -1.00 22.09
N ALA A 181 1.39 -0.62 22.26
CA ALA A 181 2.49 -1.58 22.40
C ALA A 181 2.37 -2.41 23.70
N ASP A 182 1.91 -1.78 24.80
CA ASP A 182 1.68 -2.46 26.09
C ASP A 182 0.50 -3.47 26.05
N LEU A 183 -0.31 -3.44 24.98
CA LEU A 183 -1.49 -4.29 24.78
C LEU A 183 -1.18 -5.61 24.03
N GLN A 184 -0.01 -5.74 23.42
CA GLN A 184 0.43 -6.93 22.66
C GLN A 184 1.05 -7.98 23.58
#